data_AF-A0A255EHQ7-F1
#
_entry.id   AF-A0A255EHQ7-F1
#
_cell.length_a   1.000
_cell.length_b   1.000
_cell.length_c   1.000
_cell.angle_alpha   90.00
_cell.angle_beta   90.00
_cell.angle_gamma   90.00
#
_symmetry.space_group_name_H-M   'P 1'
#
loop_
_entity.id
_entity.type
_entity.pdbx_description
1 polymer ?
#
loop_
_entity_poly.entity_id
_entity_poly.type
_entity_poly.pdbx_seq_one_letter_code
_entity_poly.pdbx_strand_id
1 'polypeptide(L)'
;MTAPENWQQRLAAATESRGRLCVGLDPHPGILQAWGLPDDLSGLAGFAGTVVSAFAGRVAVVKPQLAFFEAHGHRGLAILEQLTSAFRQAGTLVLLDAKRGDIGSTMAAYARTFLAPDGPYAADALTVSPYLGVRALAPAYELAAETGAGLYVLCRTSNPEAGWQLSGEPTLAQQVVTDCRAVNAELGSAVLGLVVGATRQLDVELPGTELSVLAPGFGAQGAQLGELDQLYGTVAPAVLPTASRSVLAAGPGVDALRAALADHLAQLPARADGQEREQA
;
A
#
# COMPACT_ATOMS: atom_id res chain seq x y z
N MET A 1 12.57 7.16 -26.54
CA MET A 1 12.48 6.97 -25.08
C MET A 1 11.53 5.82 -24.84
N THR A 2 11.95 4.79 -24.11
CA THR A 2 11.05 3.71 -23.66
C THR A 2 10.04 4.32 -22.68
N ALA A 3 8.78 3.87 -22.74
CA ALA A 3 7.78 4.24 -21.74
C ALA A 3 8.31 3.86 -20.34
N PRO A 4 8.04 4.66 -19.29
CA PRO A 4 8.42 4.29 -17.94
C PRO A 4 7.83 2.94 -17.56
N GLU A 5 8.56 2.13 -16.79
CA GLU A 5 8.02 0.88 -16.24
C GLU A 5 6.78 1.20 -15.41
N ASN A 6 5.68 0.49 -15.66
CA ASN A 6 4.44 0.72 -14.94
C ASN A 6 4.53 0.17 -13.51
N TRP A 7 3.64 0.63 -12.64
CA TRP A 7 3.59 0.23 -11.23
C TRP A 7 3.62 -1.29 -11.03
N GLN A 8 2.84 -2.04 -11.81
CA GLN A 8 2.72 -3.49 -11.64
C GLN A 8 4.04 -4.21 -11.96
N GLN A 9 4.78 -3.77 -12.98
CA GLN A 9 6.11 -4.30 -13.31
C GLN A 9 7.12 -4.03 -12.19
N ARG A 10 7.16 -2.80 -11.69
CA ARG A 10 8.05 -2.42 -10.58
C ARG A 10 7.71 -3.19 -9.30
N LEU A 11 6.42 -3.34 -9.00
CA LEU A 11 5.95 -4.13 -7.86
C LEU A 11 6.31 -5.61 -8.02
N ALA A 12 6.13 -6.18 -9.21
CA ALA A 12 6.50 -7.56 -9.48
C ALA A 12 8.00 -7.79 -9.21
N ALA A 13 8.87 -6.96 -9.79
CA ALA A 13 10.33 -7.03 -9.60
C ALA A 13 10.74 -6.84 -8.12
N ALA A 14 10.14 -5.88 -7.42
CA ALA A 14 10.42 -5.64 -6.01
C ALA A 14 10.00 -6.83 -5.13
N THR A 15 8.83 -7.40 -5.40
CA THR A 15 8.29 -8.52 -4.60
C THR A 15 8.93 -9.86 -4.94
N GLU A 16 9.46 -10.04 -6.15
CA GLU A 16 10.28 -11.18 -6.52
C GLU A 16 11.64 -11.15 -5.81
N SER A 17 12.29 -9.98 -5.79
CA SER A 17 13.62 -9.83 -5.19
C SER A 17 13.63 -9.75 -3.66
N ARG A 18 12.59 -9.16 -3.04
CA ARG A 18 12.57 -8.85 -1.59
C ARG A 18 11.35 -9.41 -0.85
N GLY A 19 10.57 -10.26 -1.53
CA GLY A 19 9.37 -10.89 -1.00
C GLY A 19 8.10 -10.02 -1.07
N ARG A 20 6.93 -10.67 -1.12
CA ARG A 20 5.62 -9.99 -1.29
C ARG A 20 5.04 -9.42 0.01
N LEU A 21 5.81 -8.63 0.75
CA LEU A 21 5.31 -7.98 1.97
C LEU A 21 5.32 -6.46 1.83
N CYS A 22 4.25 -5.83 2.29
CA CYS A 22 4.18 -4.40 2.53
C CYS A 22 4.28 -4.13 4.03
N VAL A 23 5.33 -3.42 4.46
CA VAL A 23 5.50 -3.05 5.87
C VAL A 23 4.86 -1.70 6.14
N GLY A 24 3.84 -1.65 7.00
CA GLY A 24 3.23 -0.41 7.44
C GLY A 24 4.15 0.37 8.38
N LEU A 25 4.27 1.69 8.16
CA LEU A 25 5.08 2.58 8.99
C LEU A 25 4.13 3.55 9.69
N ASP A 26 3.71 3.15 10.89
CA ASP A 26 2.68 3.81 11.68
C ASP A 26 3.29 4.33 13.00
N PRO A 27 3.84 5.56 13.06
CA PRO A 27 4.35 6.17 14.29
C PRO A 27 3.21 6.59 15.23
N HIS A 28 2.24 5.70 15.44
CA HIS A 28 1.15 5.87 16.39
C HIS A 28 1.74 6.06 17.81
N PRO A 29 1.13 6.88 18.68
CA PRO A 29 1.68 7.18 20.02
C PRO A 29 2.04 5.93 20.83
N GLY A 30 1.22 4.87 20.76
CA GLY A 30 1.53 3.58 21.40
C GLY A 30 2.77 2.86 20.86
N ILE A 31 3.12 3.00 19.57
CA ILE A 31 4.35 2.47 19.00
C ILE A 31 5.55 3.31 19.45
N LEU A 32 5.43 4.65 19.41
CA LEU A 32 6.46 5.56 19.90
C LEU A 32 6.78 5.26 21.38
N GLN A 33 5.74 5.16 22.21
CA GLN A 33 5.88 4.80 23.63
C GLN A 33 6.56 3.43 23.82
N ALA A 34 6.15 2.41 23.06
CA ALA A 34 6.76 1.08 23.13
C ALA A 34 8.24 1.10 22.75
N TRP A 35 8.65 2.04 21.89
CA TRP A 35 10.04 2.26 21.49
C TRP A 35 10.82 3.17 22.46
N GLY A 36 10.18 3.68 23.51
CA GLY A 36 10.77 4.67 24.42
C GLY A 36 10.98 6.04 23.78
N LEU A 37 10.24 6.36 22.72
CA LEU A 37 10.26 7.64 22.02
C LEU A 37 9.13 8.55 22.52
N PRO A 38 9.36 9.88 22.64
CA PRO A 38 8.31 10.84 22.97
C PRO A 38 7.33 11.01 21.80
N ASP A 39 6.08 11.38 22.10
CA ASP A 39 5.07 11.74 21.08
C ASP A 39 5.24 13.20 20.63
N ASP A 40 6.38 13.48 20.01
CA ASP A 40 6.73 14.78 19.43
C ASP A 40 7.61 14.63 18.18
N LEU A 41 8.09 15.75 17.62
CA LEU A 41 8.93 15.73 16.41
C LEU A 41 10.25 14.96 16.58
N SER A 42 10.81 14.91 17.80
CA SER A 42 12.04 14.17 18.05
C SER A 42 11.79 12.66 18.05
N GLY A 43 10.67 12.21 18.63
CA GLY A 43 10.27 10.81 18.57
C GLY A 43 9.84 10.38 17.16
N LEU A 44 9.11 11.22 16.43
CA LEU A 44 8.77 10.96 15.03
C LEU A 44 10.03 10.81 14.15
N ALA A 45 11.01 11.71 14.32
CA ALA A 45 12.29 11.62 13.61
C ALA A 45 13.10 10.38 14.02
N GLY A 46 13.11 10.04 15.31
CA GLY A 46 13.76 8.82 15.83
C GLY A 46 13.14 7.55 15.24
N PHE A 47 11.81 7.48 15.19
CA PHE A 47 11.08 6.39 14.53
C PHE A 47 11.47 6.29 13.06
N ALA A 48 11.38 7.40 12.32
CA ALA A 48 11.69 7.48 10.90
C ALA A 48 13.12 6.99 10.59
N GLY A 49 14.12 7.48 11.34
CA GLY A 49 15.52 7.07 11.18
C GLY A 49 15.73 5.58 11.44
N THR A 50 15.09 5.03 12.47
CA THR A 50 15.18 3.61 12.81
C THR A 50 14.56 2.72 11.73
N VAL A 51 13.36 3.04 11.23
CA VAL A 51 12.71 2.21 10.19
C VAL A 51 13.46 2.28 8.85
N VAL A 52 14.04 3.43 8.50
CA VAL A 52 14.92 3.55 7.32
C VAL A 52 16.14 2.63 7.49
N SER A 53 16.81 2.72 8.64
CA SER A 53 17.98 1.88 8.94
C SER A 53 17.65 0.38 8.92
N ALA A 54 16.44 0.01 9.33
CA ALA A 54 15.98 -1.37 9.35
C ALA A 54 15.60 -1.90 7.97
N PHE A 55 14.86 -1.12 7.16
CA PHE A 55 14.11 -1.66 6.01
C PHE A 55 14.54 -1.15 4.64
N ALA A 56 15.28 -0.04 4.54
CA ALA A 56 15.67 0.53 3.25
C ALA A 56 16.49 -0.49 2.42
N GLY A 57 16.02 -0.77 1.20
CA GLY A 57 16.61 -1.76 0.30
C GLY A 57 16.38 -3.23 0.69
N ARG A 58 15.63 -3.50 1.76
CA ARG A 58 15.41 -4.86 2.31
C ARG A 58 13.97 -5.36 2.18
N VAL A 59 13.01 -4.45 2.05
CA VAL A 59 11.60 -4.79 1.83
C VAL A 59 11.16 -4.31 0.44
N ALA A 60 10.22 -5.03 -0.17
CA ALA A 60 9.64 -4.64 -1.45
C ALA A 60 8.89 -3.31 -1.35
N VAL A 61 7.97 -3.20 -0.38
CA VAL A 61 7.12 -2.02 -0.21
C VAL A 61 7.07 -1.60 1.26
N VAL A 62 7.19 -0.30 1.52
CA VAL A 62 6.78 0.31 2.79
C VAL A 62 5.52 1.14 2.60
N LYS A 63 4.70 1.24 3.65
CA LYS A 63 3.46 2.00 3.63
C LYS A 63 3.35 2.97 4.82
N PRO A 64 3.94 4.17 4.71
CA PRO A 64 3.74 5.22 5.71
C PRO A 64 2.26 5.62 5.80
N GLN A 65 1.73 5.73 7.02
CA GLN A 65 0.40 6.29 7.27
C GLN A 65 0.50 7.80 7.45
N LEU A 66 0.04 8.54 6.44
CA LEU A 66 0.19 10.00 6.36
C LEU A 66 -0.39 10.72 7.59
N ALA A 67 -1.49 10.23 8.14
CA ALA A 67 -2.18 10.84 9.28
C ALA A 67 -1.27 11.03 10.51
N PHE A 68 -0.36 10.10 10.79
CA PHE A 68 0.54 10.22 11.94
C PHE A 68 1.65 11.26 11.75
N PHE A 69 1.99 11.61 10.51
CA PHE A 69 2.92 12.70 10.22
C PHE A 69 2.20 14.05 10.24
N GLU A 70 0.98 14.10 9.70
CA GLU A 70 0.13 15.31 9.70
C GLU A 70 -0.20 15.81 11.10
N ALA A 71 -0.34 14.90 12.07
CA ALA A 71 -0.57 15.25 13.48
C ALA A 71 0.51 16.18 14.06
N HIS A 72 1.73 16.19 13.49
CA HIS A 72 2.83 17.08 13.88
C HIS A 72 3.02 18.28 12.92
N GLY A 73 2.01 18.57 12.09
CA GLY A 73 1.97 19.70 11.17
C GLY A 73 3.05 19.64 10.07
N HIS A 74 3.41 20.80 9.53
CA HIS A 74 4.37 20.90 8.41
C HIS A 74 5.74 20.29 8.74
N ARG A 75 6.16 20.30 10.01
CA ARG A 75 7.43 19.70 10.45
C ARG A 75 7.37 18.18 10.45
N GLY A 76 6.21 17.59 10.78
CA GLY A 76 5.98 16.16 10.60
C GLY A 76 5.99 15.75 9.13
N LEU A 77 5.40 16.57 8.26
CA LEU A 77 5.44 16.36 6.81
C LEU A 77 6.87 16.47 6.23
N ALA A 78 7.72 17.34 6.77
CA ALA A 78 9.13 17.39 6.38
C ALA A 78 9.87 16.08 6.75
N ILE A 79 9.52 15.45 7.88
CA ILE A 79 10.06 14.13 8.25
C ILE A 79 9.53 13.04 7.30
N LEU A 80 8.27 13.13 6.89
CA LEU A 80 7.71 12.23 5.88
C LEU A 80 8.46 12.34 4.54
N GLU A 81 8.72 13.55 4.06
CA GLU A 81 9.49 13.79 2.82
C GLU A 81 10.88 13.12 2.88
N GLN A 82 11.59 13.29 3.99
CA GLN A 82 12.88 12.63 4.20
C GLN A 82 12.74 11.10 4.22
N LEU A 83 11.71 10.58 4.88
CA LEU A 83 11.41 9.16 4.97
C LEU A 83 11.14 8.55 3.59
N THR A 84 10.24 9.13 2.80
CA THR A 84 9.89 8.62 1.47
C THR A 84 11.07 8.71 0.52
N SER A 85 11.83 9.81 0.56
CA SER A 85 13.04 9.99 -0.25
C SER A 85 14.10 8.93 0.07
N ALA A 86 14.37 8.65 1.34
CA ALA A 86 15.36 7.65 1.75
C ALA A 86 14.99 6.23 1.27
N PHE A 87 13.72 5.83 1.36
CA PHE A 87 13.27 4.52 0.87
C PHE A 87 13.37 4.40 -0.65
N ARG A 88 12.92 5.42 -1.39
CA ARG A 88 12.97 5.43 -2.85
C ARG A 88 14.41 5.41 -3.37
N GLN A 89 15.32 6.15 -2.75
CA GLN A 89 16.75 6.12 -3.08
C GLN A 89 17.39 4.75 -2.84
N ALA A 90 16.92 4.00 -1.83
CA ALA A 90 17.34 2.62 -1.59
C ALA A 90 16.62 1.59 -2.48
N GLY A 91 15.74 2.05 -3.39
CA GLY A 91 14.97 1.22 -4.30
C GLY A 91 13.80 0.48 -3.66
N THR A 92 13.44 0.78 -2.39
CA THR A 92 12.22 0.27 -1.75
C THR A 92 11.03 1.11 -2.21
N LEU A 93 9.97 0.45 -2.70
CA LEU A 93 8.78 1.15 -3.16
C LEU A 93 8.03 1.76 -1.98
N VAL A 94 7.57 2.99 -2.16
CA VAL A 94 6.79 3.73 -1.16
C VAL A 94 5.33 3.78 -1.61
N LEU A 95 4.45 3.16 -0.85
CA LEU A 95 2.99 3.28 -1.00
C LEU A 95 2.49 4.22 0.09
N LEU A 96 2.14 5.46 -0.21
CA LEU A 96 1.66 6.38 0.81
C LEU A 96 0.18 6.10 1.13
N ASP A 97 -0.12 5.82 2.39
CA ASP A 97 -1.48 5.60 2.85
C ASP A 97 -2.11 6.93 3.31
N ALA A 98 -2.80 7.60 2.39
CA ALA A 98 -3.36 8.94 2.56
C ALA A 98 -4.88 9.03 2.38
N LYS A 99 -5.49 8.02 1.74
CA LYS A 99 -6.93 7.88 1.48
C LYS A 99 -7.58 9.14 0.90
N ARG A 100 -6.86 9.84 0.00
CA ARG A 100 -7.35 11.07 -0.62
C ARG A 100 -8.47 10.78 -1.61
N GLY A 101 -9.41 11.72 -1.74
CA GLY A 101 -10.48 11.65 -2.72
C GLY A 101 -11.10 13.02 -2.87
N ASP A 102 -11.15 13.50 -4.10
CA ASP A 102 -11.73 14.79 -4.47
C ASP A 102 -12.12 14.76 -5.97
N ILE A 103 -12.54 15.88 -6.53
CA ILE A 103 -12.90 16.01 -7.95
C ILE A 103 -11.96 16.95 -8.69
N GLY A 104 -11.82 16.74 -10.00
CA GLY A 104 -11.23 17.70 -10.94
C GLY A 104 -9.88 18.28 -10.50
N SER A 105 -9.77 19.61 -10.50
CA SER A 105 -8.51 20.30 -10.18
C SER A 105 -8.00 20.06 -8.77
N THR A 106 -8.88 19.76 -7.80
CA THR A 106 -8.48 19.41 -6.43
C THR A 106 -7.86 18.02 -6.38
N MET A 107 -8.45 17.04 -7.08
CA MET A 107 -7.84 15.72 -7.22
C MET A 107 -6.50 15.79 -7.96
N ALA A 108 -6.39 16.68 -8.96
CA ALA A 108 -5.13 16.94 -9.67
C ALA A 108 -4.06 17.53 -8.74
N ALA A 109 -4.45 18.37 -7.76
CA ALA A 109 -3.52 18.88 -6.76
C ALA A 109 -2.98 17.75 -5.87
N TYR A 110 -3.85 16.87 -5.35
CA TYR A 110 -3.40 15.69 -4.62
C TYR A 110 -2.49 14.78 -5.47
N ALA A 111 -2.85 14.55 -6.73
CA ALA A 111 -2.05 13.74 -7.65
C ALA A 111 -0.63 14.31 -7.81
N ARG A 112 -0.50 15.62 -8.08
CA ARG A 112 0.81 16.28 -8.18
C ARG A 112 1.60 16.22 -6.88
N THR A 113 0.94 16.39 -5.73
CA THR A 113 1.61 16.36 -4.43
C THR A 113 2.27 15.01 -4.12
N PHE A 114 1.63 13.90 -4.50
CA PHE A 114 2.04 12.57 -4.06
C PHE A 114 2.58 11.66 -5.17
N LEU A 115 2.22 11.85 -6.44
CA LEU A 115 2.51 10.93 -7.54
C LEU A 115 3.42 11.54 -8.62
N ALA A 116 3.58 12.87 -8.63
CA ALA A 116 4.58 13.49 -9.49
C ALA A 116 5.99 13.17 -8.97
N PRO A 117 6.95 12.82 -9.85
CA PRO A 117 8.31 12.50 -9.43
C PRO A 117 9.02 13.64 -8.67
N ASP A 118 8.66 14.89 -8.96
CA ASP A 118 9.11 16.13 -8.33
C ASP A 118 8.14 16.67 -7.27
N GLY A 119 7.10 15.91 -6.93
CA GLY A 119 6.17 16.23 -5.86
C GLY A 119 6.85 16.21 -4.48
N PRO A 120 6.42 17.06 -3.53
CA PRO A 120 7.06 17.19 -2.22
C PRO A 120 7.04 15.89 -1.39
N TYR A 121 6.07 15.01 -1.63
CA TYR A 121 5.93 13.74 -0.93
C TYR A 121 5.88 12.57 -1.93
N ALA A 122 6.63 12.68 -3.03
CA ALA A 122 6.64 11.73 -4.12
C ALA A 122 6.73 10.26 -3.62
N ALA A 123 5.71 9.49 -3.94
CA ALA A 123 5.54 8.09 -3.62
C ALA A 123 5.34 7.29 -4.92
N ASP A 124 5.57 5.98 -4.85
CA ASP A 124 5.38 5.08 -5.98
C ASP A 124 3.92 4.65 -6.14
N ALA A 125 3.14 4.69 -5.06
CA ALA A 125 1.70 4.50 -5.08
C ALA A 125 0.98 5.27 -3.96
N LEU A 126 -0.33 5.48 -4.11
CA LEU A 126 -1.17 6.23 -3.16
C LEU A 126 -2.48 5.48 -2.87
N THR A 127 -2.93 5.45 -1.61
CA THR A 127 -4.30 5.03 -1.30
C THR A 127 -5.30 6.16 -1.54
N VAL A 128 -6.43 5.84 -2.18
CA VAL A 128 -7.46 6.81 -2.57
C VAL A 128 -8.86 6.34 -2.22
N SER A 129 -9.74 7.27 -1.85
CA SER A 129 -11.13 7.01 -1.48
C SER A 129 -12.07 7.28 -2.66
N PRO A 130 -12.86 6.28 -3.12
CA PRO A 130 -13.75 6.44 -4.27
C PRO A 130 -15.15 6.91 -3.87
N TYR A 131 -15.34 7.54 -2.70
CA TYR A 131 -16.67 7.95 -2.25
C TYR A 131 -17.38 8.89 -3.24
N LEU A 132 -16.62 9.69 -3.99
CA LEU A 132 -17.11 10.58 -5.04
C LEU A 132 -17.22 9.89 -6.42
N GLY A 133 -17.03 8.57 -6.47
CA GLY A 133 -16.94 7.73 -7.66
C GLY A 133 -15.49 7.47 -8.10
N VAL A 134 -15.21 6.28 -8.65
CA VAL A 134 -13.86 5.94 -9.15
C VAL A 134 -13.43 6.90 -10.26
N ARG A 135 -14.37 7.33 -11.12
CA ARG A 135 -14.10 8.29 -12.20
C ARG A 135 -13.75 9.70 -11.72
N ALA A 136 -14.12 10.09 -10.50
CA ALA A 136 -13.66 11.35 -9.92
C ALA A 136 -12.14 11.37 -9.70
N LEU A 137 -11.52 10.18 -9.60
CA LEU A 137 -10.09 10.01 -9.41
C LEU A 137 -9.27 10.15 -10.71
N ALA A 138 -9.90 10.53 -11.84
CA ALA A 138 -9.24 10.63 -13.15
C ALA A 138 -7.93 11.39 -13.15
N PRO A 139 -7.84 12.60 -12.56
CA PRO A 139 -6.59 13.32 -12.54
C PRO A 139 -5.44 12.58 -11.82
N ALA A 140 -5.76 11.67 -10.91
CA ALA A 140 -4.76 10.86 -10.20
C ALA A 140 -4.36 9.61 -10.98
N TYR A 141 -5.31 8.87 -11.57
CA TYR A 141 -4.95 7.67 -12.33
C TYR A 141 -4.33 7.99 -13.69
N GLU A 142 -4.68 9.13 -14.30
CA GLU A 142 -4.05 9.61 -15.53
C GLU A 142 -2.59 9.99 -15.26
N LEU A 143 -2.33 10.81 -14.23
CA LEU A 143 -0.96 11.15 -13.83
C LEU A 143 -0.15 9.90 -13.44
N ALA A 144 -0.77 8.96 -12.71
CA ALA A 144 -0.09 7.73 -12.32
C ALA A 144 0.29 6.86 -13.54
N ALA A 145 -0.58 6.80 -14.56
CA ALA A 145 -0.25 6.13 -15.83
C ALA A 145 0.95 6.78 -16.53
N GLU A 146 1.02 8.12 -16.52
CA GLU A 146 2.11 8.89 -17.13
C GLU A 146 3.44 8.72 -16.38
N THR A 147 3.40 8.67 -15.03
CA THR A 147 4.61 8.64 -14.19
C THR A 147 5.03 7.22 -13.78
N GLY A 148 4.26 6.20 -14.16
CA GLY A 148 4.48 4.81 -13.75
C GLY A 148 4.10 4.53 -12.28
N ALA A 149 3.38 5.43 -11.63
CA ALA A 149 2.87 5.25 -10.27
C ALA A 149 1.62 4.37 -10.22
N GLY A 150 1.20 3.97 -9.01
CA GLY A 150 0.00 3.17 -8.78
C GLY A 150 -1.01 3.83 -7.84
N LEU A 151 -2.26 3.39 -7.89
CA LEU A 151 -3.27 3.77 -6.91
C LEU A 151 -3.89 2.53 -6.28
N TYR A 152 -4.17 2.58 -4.98
CA TYR A 152 -4.97 1.57 -4.30
C TYR A 152 -6.29 2.17 -3.83
N VAL A 153 -7.36 1.80 -4.50
CA VAL A 153 -8.70 2.34 -4.28
C VAL A 153 -9.37 1.60 -3.12
N LEU A 154 -9.88 2.33 -2.13
CA LEU A 154 -10.62 1.73 -1.02
C LEU A 154 -11.86 0.99 -1.54
N CYS A 155 -11.90 -0.34 -1.35
CA CYS A 155 -12.95 -1.19 -1.90
C CYS A 155 -13.75 -1.87 -0.78
N ARG A 156 -13.09 -2.69 0.03
CA ARG A 156 -13.73 -3.45 1.11
C ARG A 156 -12.86 -3.44 2.35
N THR A 157 -13.20 -2.63 3.36
CA THR A 157 -12.38 -2.45 4.57
C THR A 157 -12.90 -3.28 5.74
N SER A 158 -12.03 -3.65 6.68
CA SER A 158 -12.35 -4.57 7.76
C SER A 158 -12.94 -3.93 9.03
N ASN A 159 -13.11 -2.61 9.05
CA ASN A 159 -13.65 -1.91 10.22
C ASN A 159 -15.15 -2.20 10.43
N PRO A 160 -15.67 -2.14 11.67
CA PRO A 160 -17.06 -2.51 11.98
C PRO A 160 -18.12 -1.72 11.20
N GLU A 161 -17.82 -0.47 10.87
CA GLU A 161 -18.73 0.44 10.18
C GLU A 161 -18.79 0.19 8.67
N ALA A 162 -17.95 -0.70 8.13
CA ALA A 162 -17.80 -0.91 6.69
C ALA A 162 -18.96 -1.67 6.02
N GLY A 163 -19.98 -2.10 6.79
CA GLY A 163 -21.11 -2.89 6.26
C GLY A 163 -21.88 -2.19 5.13
N TRP A 164 -21.90 -0.86 5.10
CA TRP A 164 -22.55 -0.11 4.00
C TRP A 164 -21.87 -0.34 2.63
N GLN A 165 -20.60 -0.76 2.59
CA GLN A 165 -19.90 -1.09 1.35
C GLN A 165 -20.54 -2.28 0.62
N LEU A 166 -21.30 -3.11 1.34
CA LEU A 166 -22.04 -4.25 0.79
C LEU A 166 -23.51 -3.91 0.48
N SER A 167 -23.89 -2.63 0.58
CA SER A 167 -25.25 -2.20 0.26
C SER A 167 -25.47 -2.08 -1.25
N GLY A 168 -26.68 -2.42 -1.70
CA GLY A 168 -27.09 -2.35 -3.11
C GLY A 168 -26.85 -3.63 -3.92
N GLU A 169 -27.41 -3.68 -5.13
CA GLU A 169 -27.21 -4.75 -6.11
C GLU A 169 -26.92 -4.14 -7.50
N PRO A 170 -25.68 -4.21 -8.02
CA PRO A 170 -24.49 -4.73 -7.35
C PRO A 170 -24.11 -3.91 -6.11
N THR A 171 -23.33 -4.50 -5.20
CA THR A 171 -22.87 -3.80 -4.01
C THR A 171 -21.93 -2.64 -4.37
N LEU A 172 -21.81 -1.63 -3.50
CA LEU A 172 -20.87 -0.52 -3.72
C LEU A 172 -19.42 -0.99 -3.87
N ALA A 173 -18.98 -1.98 -3.07
CA ALA A 173 -17.68 -2.60 -3.21
C ALA A 173 -17.51 -3.26 -4.59
N GLN A 174 -18.53 -4.00 -5.06
CA GLN A 174 -18.48 -4.62 -6.39
C GLN A 174 -18.46 -3.60 -7.53
N GLN A 175 -19.14 -2.46 -7.36
CA GLN A 175 -19.07 -1.36 -8.32
C GLN A 175 -17.65 -0.78 -8.40
N VAL A 176 -16.97 -0.61 -7.26
CA VAL A 176 -15.56 -0.16 -7.24
C VAL A 176 -14.65 -1.14 -7.99
N VAL A 177 -14.82 -2.45 -7.80
CA VAL A 177 -14.07 -3.47 -8.55
C VAL A 177 -14.29 -3.30 -10.06
N THR A 178 -15.55 -3.24 -10.49
CA THR A 178 -15.92 -3.11 -11.91
C THR A 178 -15.34 -1.84 -12.53
N ASP A 179 -15.47 -0.70 -11.85
CA ASP A 179 -14.97 0.58 -12.35
C ASP A 179 -13.44 0.60 -12.45
N CYS A 180 -12.74 0.03 -11.46
CA CYS A 180 -11.28 -0.07 -11.49
C CYS A 180 -10.78 -0.92 -12.67
N ARG A 181 -11.44 -2.05 -12.97
CA ARG A 181 -11.11 -2.87 -14.15
C ARG A 181 -11.33 -2.10 -15.45
N ALA A 182 -12.48 -1.42 -15.57
CA ALA A 182 -12.82 -0.65 -16.76
C ALA A 182 -11.78 0.46 -17.01
N VAL A 183 -11.38 1.20 -15.97
CA VAL A 183 -10.33 2.23 -16.08
C VAL A 183 -9.00 1.62 -16.51
N ASN A 184 -8.51 0.55 -15.89
CA ASN A 184 -7.25 -0.08 -16.29
C ASN A 184 -7.28 -0.58 -17.75
N ALA A 185 -8.42 -1.14 -18.19
CA ALA A 185 -8.61 -1.58 -19.57
C ALA A 185 -8.59 -0.40 -20.56
N GLU A 186 -9.26 0.71 -20.23
CA GLU A 186 -9.26 1.93 -21.06
C GLU A 186 -7.87 2.58 -21.15
N LEU A 187 -7.12 2.58 -20.05
CA LEU A 187 -5.73 3.09 -20.02
C LEU A 187 -4.74 2.14 -20.69
N GLY A 188 -5.10 0.87 -20.91
CA GLY A 188 -4.17 -0.17 -21.33
C GLY A 188 -3.03 -0.40 -20.32
N SER A 189 -3.24 -0.06 -19.04
CA SER A 189 -2.23 -0.05 -17.99
C SER A 189 -2.82 -0.43 -16.64
N ALA A 190 -2.12 -1.27 -15.88
CA ALA A 190 -2.54 -1.74 -14.56
C ALA A 190 -2.16 -0.73 -13.45
N VAL A 191 -2.81 0.43 -13.47
CA VAL A 191 -2.53 1.55 -12.54
C VAL A 191 -3.33 1.42 -11.24
N LEU A 192 -4.59 0.99 -11.36
CA LEU A 192 -5.49 0.83 -10.22
C LEU A 192 -5.37 -0.57 -9.63
N GLY A 193 -5.20 -0.61 -8.31
CA GLY A 193 -5.41 -1.76 -7.45
C GLY A 193 -6.51 -1.47 -6.42
N LEU A 194 -6.81 -2.47 -5.59
CA LEU A 194 -7.87 -2.41 -4.59
C LEU A 194 -7.30 -2.52 -3.18
N VAL A 195 -7.88 -1.80 -2.22
CA VAL A 195 -7.72 -2.09 -0.80
C VAL A 195 -8.86 -3.00 -0.36
N VAL A 196 -8.51 -4.23 -0.03
CA VAL A 196 -9.43 -5.26 0.47
C VAL A 196 -8.86 -5.81 1.76
N GLY A 197 -9.55 -5.61 2.89
CA GLY A 197 -9.06 -6.04 4.20
C GLY A 197 -8.99 -7.56 4.30
N ALA A 198 -7.96 -8.07 4.99
CA ALA A 198 -7.86 -9.46 5.39
C ALA A 198 -8.85 -9.77 6.51
N THR A 199 -10.11 -10.01 6.15
CA THR A 199 -11.17 -10.56 7.02
C THR A 199 -11.32 -12.06 6.80
N ARG A 200 -11.94 -12.77 7.76
CA ARG A 200 -12.10 -14.24 7.69
C ARG A 200 -12.88 -14.73 6.47
N GLN A 201 -13.65 -13.86 5.81
CA GLN A 201 -14.33 -14.14 4.56
C GLN A 201 -14.22 -12.92 3.65
N LEU A 202 -13.94 -13.15 2.37
CA LEU A 202 -14.06 -12.14 1.31
C LEU A 202 -15.51 -12.14 0.84
N ASP A 203 -16.17 -11.00 0.98
CA ASP A 203 -17.57 -10.74 0.62
C ASP A 203 -17.67 -9.81 -0.61
N VAL A 204 -16.61 -9.77 -1.42
CA VAL A 204 -16.50 -9.06 -2.70
C VAL A 204 -15.84 -9.98 -3.73
N GLU A 205 -16.36 -10.00 -4.96
CA GLU A 205 -15.78 -10.80 -6.05
C GLU A 205 -14.61 -10.07 -6.70
N LEU A 206 -13.43 -10.67 -6.65
CA LEU A 206 -12.19 -10.10 -7.17
C LEU A 206 -11.78 -10.77 -8.50
N PRO A 207 -11.34 -10.00 -9.52
CA PRO A 207 -11.16 -10.48 -10.90
C PRO A 207 -9.80 -11.18 -11.12
N GLY A 208 -9.53 -12.25 -10.37
CA GLY A 208 -8.25 -12.97 -10.49
C GLY A 208 -7.05 -12.05 -10.26
N THR A 209 -6.13 -11.96 -11.23
CA THR A 209 -4.88 -11.18 -11.13
C THR A 209 -4.88 -9.87 -11.93
N GLU A 210 -6.03 -9.47 -12.49
CA GLU A 210 -6.16 -8.23 -13.27
C GLU A 210 -5.95 -6.96 -12.43
N LEU A 211 -6.26 -7.03 -11.13
CA LEU A 211 -6.08 -5.95 -10.17
C LEU A 211 -5.13 -6.40 -9.05
N SER A 212 -4.13 -5.59 -8.72
CA SER A 212 -3.35 -5.79 -7.51
C SER A 212 -4.21 -5.49 -6.27
N VAL A 213 -4.08 -6.30 -5.23
CA VAL A 213 -4.85 -6.15 -3.98
C VAL A 213 -3.92 -5.83 -2.83
N LEU A 214 -3.99 -4.62 -2.28
CA LEU A 214 -3.38 -4.30 -1.01
C LEU A 214 -4.28 -4.86 0.10
N ALA A 215 -3.73 -5.73 0.94
CA ALA A 215 -4.50 -6.42 1.97
C ALA A 215 -4.06 -6.07 3.39
N PRO A 216 -4.65 -5.01 4.00
CA PRO A 216 -4.43 -4.69 5.39
C PRO A 216 -5.02 -5.70 6.35
N GLY A 217 -4.42 -5.84 7.52
CA GLY A 217 -5.01 -6.60 8.63
C GLY A 217 -4.36 -7.97 8.92
N PHE A 218 -3.25 -8.33 8.26
CA PHE A 218 -2.47 -9.49 8.68
C PHE A 218 -1.71 -9.20 9.99
N GLY A 219 -1.63 -10.21 10.86
CA GLY A 219 -0.94 -10.13 12.16
C GLY A 219 -1.87 -9.85 13.35
N ALA A 220 -1.50 -8.91 14.21
CA ALA A 220 -2.02 -8.75 15.59
C ALA A 220 -3.55 -8.62 15.76
N GLN A 221 -4.31 -8.37 14.69
CA GLN A 221 -5.77 -8.13 14.73
C GLN A 221 -6.56 -8.93 13.68
N GLY A 222 -5.92 -9.84 12.93
CA GLY A 222 -6.59 -10.51 11.80
C GLY A 222 -5.93 -11.82 11.38
N ALA A 223 -5.93 -12.08 10.07
CA ALA A 223 -5.43 -13.31 9.47
C ALA A 223 -3.92 -13.51 9.68
N GLN A 224 -3.49 -14.76 9.70
CA GLN A 224 -2.07 -15.11 9.63
C GLN A 224 -1.58 -15.01 8.18
N LEU A 225 -0.32 -14.63 7.98
CA LEU A 225 0.24 -14.51 6.61
C LEU A 225 0.24 -15.86 5.87
N GLY A 226 0.35 -16.98 6.59
CA GLY A 226 0.25 -18.32 6.03
C GLY A 226 -1.16 -18.70 5.54
N GLU A 227 -2.20 -17.96 5.92
CA GLU A 227 -3.59 -18.19 5.49
C GLU A 227 -3.93 -17.42 4.20
N LEU A 228 -2.97 -16.71 3.62
CA LEU A 228 -3.19 -15.82 2.46
C LEU A 228 -3.84 -16.55 1.27
N ASP A 229 -3.35 -17.73 0.91
CA ASP A 229 -3.88 -18.51 -0.21
C ASP A 229 -5.30 -19.04 0.08
N GLN A 230 -5.57 -19.41 1.33
CA GLN A 230 -6.91 -19.83 1.75
C GLN A 230 -7.92 -18.69 1.69
N LEU A 231 -7.51 -17.47 2.07
CA LEU A 231 -8.39 -16.31 2.13
C LEU A 231 -8.66 -15.72 0.75
N TYR A 232 -7.64 -15.61 -0.10
CA TYR A 232 -7.74 -14.94 -1.40
C TYR A 232 -7.84 -15.90 -2.59
N GLY A 233 -7.69 -17.21 -2.38
CA GLY A 233 -7.84 -18.22 -3.43
C GLY A 233 -7.00 -17.91 -4.67
N THR A 234 -7.63 -17.90 -5.84
CA THR A 234 -6.97 -17.62 -7.13
C THR A 234 -6.42 -16.19 -7.26
N VAL A 235 -6.82 -15.26 -6.39
CA VAL A 235 -6.38 -13.86 -6.37
C VAL A 235 -5.07 -13.71 -5.58
N ALA A 236 -4.72 -14.67 -4.73
CA ALA A 236 -3.54 -14.65 -3.87
C ALA A 236 -2.22 -14.22 -4.54
N PRO A 237 -1.92 -14.58 -5.81
CA PRO A 237 -0.72 -14.10 -6.50
C PRO A 237 -0.66 -12.58 -6.69
N ALA A 238 -1.82 -11.90 -6.79
CA ALA A 238 -1.94 -10.46 -6.96
C ALA A 238 -2.05 -9.69 -5.63
N VAL A 239 -2.10 -10.41 -4.49
CA VAL A 239 -2.22 -9.82 -3.16
C VAL A 239 -0.86 -9.38 -2.63
N LEU A 240 -0.82 -8.13 -2.17
CA LEU A 240 0.23 -7.53 -1.38
C LEU A 240 -0.25 -7.43 0.09
N PRO A 241 0.03 -8.44 0.93
CA PRO A 241 -0.32 -8.40 2.35
C PRO A 241 0.44 -7.30 3.07
N THR A 242 -0.24 -6.62 4.00
CA THR A 242 0.39 -5.61 4.85
C THR A 242 0.55 -6.10 6.28
N ALA A 243 1.75 -5.95 6.83
CA ALA A 243 2.02 -6.11 8.25
C ALA A 243 2.57 -4.79 8.82
N SER A 244 2.00 -4.31 9.92
CA SER A 244 2.44 -3.06 10.57
C SER A 244 2.85 -3.35 12.02
N ARG A 245 1.89 -3.33 12.94
CA ARG A 245 2.14 -3.51 14.38
C ARG A 245 2.93 -4.77 14.73
N SER A 246 2.68 -5.89 14.04
CA SER A 246 3.39 -7.14 14.31
C SER A 246 4.89 -7.10 13.96
N VAL A 247 5.29 -6.26 12.99
CA VAL A 247 6.70 -6.00 12.67
C VAL A 247 7.25 -4.91 13.58
N LEU A 248 6.54 -3.79 13.72
CA LEU A 248 6.99 -2.64 14.50
C LEU A 248 7.10 -2.93 16.01
N ALA A 249 6.37 -3.90 16.54
CA ALA A 249 6.46 -4.32 17.94
C ALA A 249 7.85 -4.86 18.34
N ALA A 250 8.69 -5.27 17.38
CA ALA A 250 10.06 -5.72 17.64
C ALA A 250 11.06 -4.56 17.81
N GLY A 251 10.67 -3.32 17.52
CA GLY A 251 11.54 -2.16 17.67
C GLY A 251 11.79 -1.76 19.13
N PRO A 252 12.70 -0.82 19.39
CA PRO A 252 13.38 0.03 18.40
C PRO A 252 14.67 -0.58 17.82
N GLY A 253 15.07 -1.78 18.24
CA GLY A 253 16.31 -2.41 17.78
C GLY A 253 16.28 -2.72 16.28
N VAL A 254 17.22 -2.18 15.51
CA VAL A 254 17.31 -2.38 14.05
C VAL A 254 17.39 -3.88 13.69
N ASP A 255 18.19 -4.66 14.41
CA ASP A 255 18.33 -6.09 14.13
C ASP A 255 17.09 -6.88 14.52
N ALA A 256 16.39 -6.47 15.58
CA ALA A 256 15.12 -7.07 15.96
C ALA A 256 14.01 -6.79 14.92
N LEU A 257 13.96 -5.58 14.37
CA LEU A 257 13.05 -5.23 13.26
C LEU A 257 13.36 -6.04 12.00
N ARG A 258 14.65 -6.25 11.68
CA ARG A 258 15.07 -7.07 10.54
C ARG A 258 14.71 -8.55 10.74
N ALA A 259 14.90 -9.08 11.95
CA ALA A 259 14.48 -10.44 12.29
C ALA A 259 12.96 -10.59 12.15
N ALA A 260 12.18 -9.65 12.69
CA ALA A 260 10.74 -9.65 12.55
C ALA A 260 10.30 -9.60 11.08
N LEU A 261 10.94 -8.78 10.24
CA LEU A 261 10.68 -8.77 8.79
C LEU A 261 10.95 -10.15 8.16
N ALA A 262 12.08 -10.77 8.47
CA ALA A 262 12.43 -12.09 7.95
C ALA A 262 11.41 -13.17 8.38
N ASP A 263 10.98 -13.14 9.64
CA ASP A 263 9.97 -14.07 10.17
C ASP A 263 8.61 -13.92 9.46
N HIS A 264 8.19 -12.68 9.17
CA HIS A 264 6.94 -12.44 8.43
C HIS A 264 7.05 -12.89 6.98
N LEU A 265 8.20 -12.67 6.33
CA LEU A 265 8.45 -13.15 4.98
C LEU A 265 8.43 -14.68 4.91
N ALA A 266 8.97 -15.36 5.91
CA ALA A 266 8.98 -16.83 5.98
C ALA A 266 7.60 -17.47 6.21
N GLN A 267 6.64 -16.71 6.77
CA GLN A 267 5.26 -17.18 6.95
C GLN A 267 4.43 -17.14 5.66
N LEU A 268 4.85 -16.34 4.67
CA LEU A 268 4.11 -16.23 3.44
C LEU A 268 4.19 -17.53 2.64
N PRO A 269 3.08 -18.00 2.05
CA PRO A 269 3.14 -19.15 1.15
C PRO A 269 4.09 -18.86 0.00
N ALA A 270 4.80 -19.89 -0.47
CA ALA A 270 5.63 -19.78 -1.66
C ALA A 270 4.75 -19.31 -2.83
N ARG A 271 5.31 -18.47 -3.72
CA ARG A 271 4.62 -18.20 -4.98
C ARG A 271 4.58 -19.51 -5.76
N ALA A 272 3.40 -19.92 -6.22
CA ALA A 272 3.34 -20.94 -7.26
C ALA A 272 4.14 -20.38 -8.45
N ASP A 273 5.29 -20.97 -8.74
CA ASP A 273 6.11 -20.57 -9.87
C ASP A 273 5.23 -20.61 -11.11
N GLY A 274 5.20 -19.50 -11.85
CA GLY A 274 4.45 -19.37 -13.09
C GLY A 274 5.04 -20.23 -14.19
N GLN A 275 4.85 -21.55 -14.11
CA GLN A 275 4.93 -22.45 -15.27
C GLN A 275 3.65 -22.26 -16.10
N GLU A 276 3.48 -21.11 -16.75
CA GLU A 276 2.51 -20.89 -17.85
C GLU A 276 2.68 -19.47 -18.46
N ARG A 277 3.92 -19.08 -18.78
CA ARG A 277 4.18 -17.90 -19.64
C ARG A 277 4.80 -18.26 -20.99
N GLU A 278 4.61 -19.49 -21.44
CA GLU A 278 4.87 -19.91 -22.82
C GLU A 278 3.65 -20.68 -23.35
N GLN A 279 2.78 -19.95 -24.05
CA GLN A 279 1.79 -20.38 -25.07
C GLN A 279 0.48 -19.58 -24.96
N ALA A 280 0.51 -18.34 -25.43
CA ALA A 280 -0.62 -17.64 -26.06
C ALA A 280 -0.08 -16.50 -26.93
#